data_AF-A0A1V5PCR1-F1
#
_entry.id   AF-A0A1V5PCR1-F1
#
_cell.length_a   1.000
_cell.length_b   1.000
_cell.length_c   1.000
_cell.angle_alpha   90.00
_cell.angle_beta   90.00
_cell.angle_gamma   90.00
#
_symmetry.space_group_name_H-M   'P 1'
#
loop_
_entity.id
_entity.type
_entity.pdbx_description
1 polymer ?
#
loop_
_entity_poly.entity_id
_entity_poly.type
_entity_poly.pdbx_seq_one_letter_code
_entity_poly.pdbx_strand_id
1 'polypeptide(L)' 'MLKDQMSLDKIKQLGIQALLKELGPVGMVRFLQQFNTGYGDYSVERHNWLKDCTVESLVEDIKKMRAES' A
#
# COMPACT_ATOMS: atom_id res chain seq x y z
N MET A 1 34.34 17.09 -5.22
CA MET A 1 32.97 17.61 -5.03
C MET A 1 32.16 17.28 -6.27
N LEU A 2 31.22 16.34 -6.17
CA LEU A 2 30.19 16.00 -7.17
C LEU A 2 29.01 15.35 -6.42
N LYS A 3 28.46 16.03 -5.42
CA LYS A 3 27.27 15.54 -4.67
C LYS A 3 25.97 15.81 -5.44
N ASP A 4 26.04 16.08 -6.74
CA ASP A 4 25.03 16.85 -7.46
C ASP A 4 24.40 16.16 -8.68
N GLN A 5 24.46 14.83 -8.81
CA GLN A 5 23.73 14.15 -9.89
C GLN A 5 23.06 12.85 -9.46
N MET A 6 22.27 12.92 -8.39
CA MET A 6 21.16 11.98 -8.24
C MET A 6 19.86 12.73 -8.39
N SER A 7 19.02 12.30 -9.32
CA SER A 7 17.64 12.79 -9.38
C SER A 7 16.95 12.53 -8.04
N LEU A 8 15.95 13.35 -7.73
CA LEU A 8 15.13 13.15 -6.54
C LEU A 8 14.53 11.73 -6.51
N ASP A 9 14.15 11.20 -7.68
CA ASP A 9 13.69 9.81 -7.81
C ASP A 9 14.75 8.80 -7.43
N LYS A 10 16.01 9.02 -7.84
CA LYS A 10 17.10 8.12 -7.51
C LYS A 10 17.42 8.14 -6.01
N ILE A 11 17.39 9.32 -5.40
CA ILE A 11 17.53 9.47 -3.94
C ILE A 11 16.39 8.73 -3.22
N LYS A 12 15.15 8.91 -3.69
CA LYS A 12 13.96 8.23 -3.13
C LYS A 12 14.07 6.71 -3.23
N GLN A 13 14.47 6.18 -4.39
CA GLN A 13 14.65 4.75 -4.59
C GLN A 13 15.72 4.17 -3.65
N LEU A 14 16.86 4.84 -3.52
CA LEU A 14 17.93 4.40 -2.62
C LEU A 14 17.50 4.46 -1.15
N GLY A 15 16.76 5.51 -0.76
CA GLY A 15 16.20 5.62 0.58
C GLY A 15 15.24 4.48 0.90
N ILE A 16 14.32 4.14 -0.01
CA ILE A 16 13.39 3.01 0.15
C ILE A 16 14.16 1.69 0.26
N GLN A 17 15.16 1.46 -0.59
CA GLN A 17 15.98 0.24 -0.54
C GLN A 17 16.77 0.11 0.78
N ALA A 18 17.33 1.21 1.28
CA ALA A 18 18.02 1.23 2.56
C ALA A 18 17.06 0.90 3.71
N LEU A 19 15.88 1.51 3.73
CA LEU A 19 14.85 1.24 4.74
C LEU A 19 14.38 -0.22 4.70
N LEU A 20 14.16 -0.77 3.50
CA LEU A 20 13.78 -2.17 3.32
C LEU A 20 14.84 -3.13 3.86
N LYS A 21 16.12 -2.86 3.59
CA LYS A 21 17.23 -3.70 4.01
C LYS A 21 17.37 -3.72 5.54
N GLU A 22 17.26 -2.57 6.20
CA GLU A 22 17.54 -2.45 7.63
C GLU A 22 16.31 -2.77 8.51
N LEU A 23 15.09 -2.45 8.04
CA LEU A 23 13.87 -2.58 8.84
C LEU A 23 12.96 -3.74 8.41
N GLY A 24 13.27 -4.36 7.28
CA GLY A 24 12.36 -5.30 6.62
C GLY A 24 11.08 -4.62 6.09
N PRO A 25 10.21 -5.36 5.38
CA PRO A 25 9.04 -4.79 4.73
C PRO A 25 8.06 -4.10 5.71
N VAL A 26 7.81 -4.73 6.86
CA VAL A 26 6.88 -4.22 7.88
C VAL A 26 7.42 -2.96 8.56
N GLY A 27 8.70 -2.97 8.93
CA GLY A 27 9.34 -1.82 9.57
C GLY A 27 9.47 -0.63 8.63
N MET A 28 9.81 -0.87 7.36
CA MET A 28 9.83 0.17 6.32
C MET A 28 8.47 0.87 6.17
N VAL A 29 7.37 0.11 6.04
CA VAL A 29 6.03 0.70 5.90
C VAL A 29 5.67 1.55 7.12
N ARG A 30 5.90 1.04 8.34
CA ARG A 30 5.63 1.79 9.58
C ARG A 30 6.47 3.06 9.70
N PHE A 31 7.74 3.02 9.27
CA PHE A 31 8.61 4.19 9.23
C PHE A 31 8.05 5.25 8.25
N LEU A 32 7.70 4.85 7.03
CA LEU A 32 7.12 5.78 6.04
C LEU A 32 5.79 6.39 6.51
N GLN A 33 4.97 5.62 7.24
CA GLN A 33 3.72 6.10 7.83
C GLN A 33 3.92 7.22 8.86
N GLN A 34 5.09 7.36 9.49
CA GLN A 34 5.38 8.47 10.43
C GLN A 34 5.51 9.82 9.72
N PHE A 35 5.92 9.82 8.45
CA PHE A 35 6.14 11.03 7.65
C PHE A 35 5.00 11.31 6.67
N ASN A 36 4.14 10.32 6.42
CA ASN A 36 2.90 10.54 5.72
C ASN A 36 1.88 11.10 6.72
N THR A 37 1.33 12.28 6.44
CA THR A 37 0.07 12.78 7.03
C THR A 37 -1.12 11.98 6.48
N GLY A 38 -1.03 10.65 6.51
CA GLY A 38 -2.14 9.78 6.18
C GLY A 38 -3.22 9.99 7.23
N TYR A 39 -4.34 10.59 6.81
CA TYR A 39 -5.55 10.61 7.59
C TYR A 39 -6.40 9.40 7.20
N GLY A 40 -7.01 8.76 8.19
CA GLY A 40 -7.90 7.62 8.00
C GLY A 40 -7.49 6.42 8.85
N ASP A 41 -8.46 5.85 9.54
CA ASP A 41 -8.31 4.54 10.17
C ASP A 41 -8.74 3.50 9.14
N TYR A 42 -7.79 2.98 8.37
CA TYR A 42 -8.07 1.95 7.37
C TYR A 42 -8.81 0.75 7.97
N SER A 43 -8.61 0.42 9.24
CA SER A 43 -9.33 -0.69 9.89
C SER A 43 -10.81 -0.35 10.02
N VAL A 44 -11.16 0.87 10.43
CA VAL A 44 -12.54 1.36 10.50
C VAL A 44 -13.15 1.52 9.11
N GLU A 45 -12.42 2.13 8.18
CA GLU A 45 -12.87 2.34 6.80
C GLU A 45 -13.12 1.02 6.08
N ARG A 46 -12.23 0.04 6.24
CA ARG A 46 -12.39 -1.31 5.70
C ARG A 46 -13.64 -2.00 6.22
N HIS A 47 -13.93 -1.91 7.53
CA HIS A 47 -15.16 -2.48 8.08
C HIS A 47 -16.40 -1.83 7.47
N ASN A 48 -16.40 -0.51 7.28
CA ASN A 48 -17.52 0.19 6.64
C ASN A 48 -17.73 -0.20 5.18
N TRP A 49 -16.66 -0.44 4.43
CA TRP A 49 -16.75 -0.84 3.01
C TRP A 49 -17.17 -2.30 2.82
N LEU A 50 -16.72 -3.19 3.72
CA LEU A 50 -16.95 -4.63 3.59
C LEU A 50 -18.13 -5.16 4.43
N LYS A 51 -18.79 -4.32 5.23
CA LYS A 51 -19.90 -4.72 6.11
C LYS A 51 -21.01 -5.52 5.41
N ASP A 52 -21.28 -5.22 4.15
CA ASP A 52 -22.35 -5.84 3.36
C ASP A 52 -21.81 -6.85 2.34
N CYS A 53 -20.50 -7.06 2.29
CA CYS A 53 -19.84 -7.93 1.33
C CYS A 53 -19.58 -9.30 1.97
N THR A 54 -20.28 -10.33 1.51
CA THR A 54 -20.04 -11.72 1.95
C THR A 54 -19.15 -12.43 0.94
N VAL A 55 -18.50 -13.51 1.39
CA VAL A 55 -17.71 -14.36 0.48
C VAL A 55 -18.63 -14.94 -0.60
N GLU A 56 -19.85 -15.29 -0.22
CA GLU A 56 -20.89 -15.82 -1.08
C GLU A 56 -21.29 -14.80 -2.17
N SER A 57 -21.52 -13.53 -1.81
CA SER A 57 -21.86 -12.48 -2.80
C SER A 57 -20.71 -12.24 -3.77
N LEU A 58 -19.47 -12.23 -3.27
CA LEU A 58 -18.26 -12.12 -4.09
C LEU A 58 -18.13 -13.26 -5.10
N VAL A 59 -18.44 -14.49 -4.69
CA VAL A 59 -18.40 -15.66 -5.57
C VAL A 59 -19.49 -15.57 -6.65
N GLU A 60 -20.68 -15.07 -6.31
CA GLU A 60 -21.76 -14.84 -7.29
C GLU A 60 -21.38 -13.77 -8.32
N ASP A 61 -20.81 -12.65 -7.89
CA ASP A 61 -20.34 -11.59 -8.78
C ASP A 61 -19.28 -12.10 -9.76
N ILE A 62 -18.31 -12.87 -9.27
CA ILE A 62 -17.27 -13.49 -10.12
C ILE A 62 -17.88 -14.44 -11.17
N LYS A 63 -18.88 -15.24 -10.78
CA LYS A 63 -19.57 -16.14 -11.72
C LYS A 63 -20.33 -15.35 -12.78
N LYS A 64 -21.02 -14.28 -12.39
CA LYS A 64 -21.78 -13.42 -13.29
C LYS A 64 -20.88 -12.75 -14.33
N MET A 65 -19.76 -12.16 -13.90
CA MET A 65 -18.77 -11.56 -14.81
C MET A 65 -18.24 -12.53 -15.86
N ARG A 66 -18.04 -13.80 -15.47
CA ARG A 66 -17.55 -14.85 -16.38
C ARG A 66 -18.61 -15.38 -17.34
N ALA A 67 -19.89 -15.26 -17.00
CA ALA A 67 -21.01 -15.67 -17.85
C ALA A 67 -21.41 -14.59 -18.87
N GLU A 68 -21.03 -13.33 -18.62
CA GLU A 68 -21.26 -12.18 -19.51
C GLU A 68 -20.09 -11.94 -20.49
N SER A 69 -19.02 -12.72 -20.40
CA SER A 69 -17.87 -12.75 -21.34
C SER A 69 -17.98 -13.89 -22.34
#